data_AF-A0A1C6FBD1-F1
#
_entry.id   AF-A0A1C6FBD1-F1
#
_cell.length_a   1.000
_cell.length_b   1.000
_cell.length_c   1.000
_cell.angle_alpha   90.00
_cell.angle_beta   90.00
_cell.angle_gamma   90.00
#
_symmetry.space_group_name_H-M   'P 1'
#
loop_
_entity.id
_entity.type
_entity.pdbx_description
1 polymer ?
#
loop_
_entity_poly.entity_id
_entity_poly.type
_entity_poly.pdbx_seq_one_letter_code
_entity_poly.pdbx_strand_id
1 'polypeptide(L)' 'METAGHLGIAPDRAVNYHCDSVGTRLNYEVVGQAVAAVRCSAPLDKHWKDAIEEDFRRRQKKGRW' A
#
# COMPACT_ATOMS: atom_id res chain seq x y z
N MET A 1 -0.68 10.83 1.96
CA MET A 1 -1.04 10.73 0.52
C MET A 1 -0.78 12.00 -0.28
N GLU A 2 -0.54 13.17 0.34
CA GLU A 2 -0.22 14.42 -0.39
C GLU A 2 1.00 14.27 -1.33
N THR A 3 2.05 13.58 -0.88
CA THR A 3 3.30 13.42 -1.66
C THR A 3 3.10 12.76 -3.02
N ALA A 4 2.30 11.69 -3.09
CA ALA A 4 2.09 10.93 -4.33
C ALA A 4 1.26 11.73 -5.36
N GLY A 5 0.34 12.57 -4.87
CA GLY A 5 -0.44 13.47 -5.72
C GLY A 5 0.42 14.47 -6.47
N HIS A 6 1.47 15.01 -5.84
CA HIS A 6 2.44 15.89 -6.50
C HIS A 6 3.23 15.20 -7.62
N LEU A 7 3.27 13.87 -7.64
CA LEU A 7 3.91 13.07 -8.67
C LEU A 7 2.93 12.56 -9.74
N GLY A 8 1.67 13.01 -9.70
CA GLY A 8 0.62 12.57 -10.63
C GLY A 8 0.07 11.17 -10.35
N ILE A 9 0.33 10.61 -9.16
CA ILE A 9 -0.17 9.30 -8.76
C ILE A 9 -1.57 9.47 -8.14
N ALA A 10 -2.55 8.83 -8.76
CA ALA A 10 -3.93 8.87 -8.28
C ALA A 10 -4.06 8.26 -6.87
N PRO A 11 -4.95 8.77 -6.00
CA PRO A 11 -5.08 8.29 -4.62
C PRO A 11 -5.41 6.80 -4.46
N ASP A 12 -6.13 6.21 -5.42
CA ASP A 12 -6.42 4.77 -5.50
C ASP A 12 -5.18 3.92 -5.78
N ARG A 13 -4.12 4.54 -6.32
CA ARG A 13 -2.81 3.93 -6.61
C ARG A 13 -1.74 4.29 -5.57
N ALA A 14 -2.07 5.12 -4.58
CA ALA A 14 -1.17 5.50 -3.51
C ALA A 14 -1.48 4.72 -2.22
N VAL A 15 -0.44 4.43 -1.43
CA VAL A 15 -0.52 3.81 -0.10
C VAL A 15 0.40 4.53 0.87
N ASN A 16 0.02 4.59 2.15
CA ASN A 16 0.97 4.91 3.23
C ASN A 16 1.30 3.59 3.95
N TYR A 17 2.57 3.38 4.26
CA TYR A 17 3.04 2.25 5.04
C TYR A 17 4.12 2.72 6.04
N HIS A 18 4.36 1.96 7.09
CA HIS A 18 5.49 2.26 7.99
C HIS A 18 6.78 1.75 7.36
N CYS A 19 7.75 2.64 7.16
CA CYS A 19 9.07 2.32 6.60
C CYS A 19 9.97 1.61 7.61
N ASP A 20 9.48 0.49 8.15
CA ASP A 20 10.20 -0.44 9.01
C ASP A 20 10.25 -1.84 8.35
N SER A 21 10.91 -2.80 8.99
CA SER A 21 11.08 -4.15 8.42
C SER A 21 9.75 -4.85 8.13
N VAL A 22 8.77 -4.70 9.03
CA VAL A 22 7.45 -5.34 8.92
C VAL A 22 6.64 -4.70 7.80
N GLY A 23 6.58 -3.37 7.75
CA GLY A 23 5.83 -2.63 6.74
C GLY A 23 6.45 -2.75 5.36
N THR A 24 7.77 -2.71 5.26
CA THR A 24 8.48 -2.90 3.99
C THR A 24 8.20 -4.28 3.41
N ARG A 25 8.30 -5.34 4.22
CA ARG A 25 7.97 -6.71 3.78
C ARG A 25 6.54 -6.80 3.25
N LEU A 26 5.56 -6.31 4.02
CA LEU A 26 4.15 -6.34 3.62
C LEU A 26 3.91 -5.54 2.34
N ASN A 27 4.52 -4.37 2.21
CA ASN A 27 4.42 -3.53 1.02
C ASN A 27 4.90 -4.28 -0.24
N TYR A 28 6.08 -4.92 -0.18
CA TYR A 28 6.60 -5.66 -1.34
C TYR A 28 5.77 -6.89 -1.69
N GLU A 29 5.24 -7.61 -0.70
CA GLU A 29 4.37 -8.77 -0.92
C GLU A 29 3.10 -8.37 -1.68
N VAL A 30 2.40 -7.35 -1.18
CA VAL A 30 1.14 -6.87 -1.74
C VAL A 30 1.35 -6.21 -3.11
N VAL A 31 2.36 -5.34 -3.26
CA VAL A 31 2.68 -4.72 -4.56
C VAL A 31 3.10 -5.78 -5.57
N GLY A 32 3.80 -6.84 -5.15
CA GLY A 32 4.15 -7.97 -6.03
C GLY A 32 2.93 -8.66 -6.63
N GLN A 33 1.89 -8.88 -5.82
CA GLN A 33 0.61 -9.44 -6.29
C GLN A 33 -0.11 -8.49 -7.25
N ALA A 34 -0.15 -7.18 -6.93
CA ALA A 34 -0.73 -6.17 -7.80
C ALA A 34 -0.03 -6.10 -9.17
N VAL A 35 1.32 -6.12 -9.16
CA VAL A 35 2.14 -6.14 -10.39
C VAL A 35 1.85 -7.40 -11.20
N ALA A 36 1.76 -8.57 -10.55
CA ALA A 36 1.44 -9.81 -11.24
C ALA A 36 0.06 -9.75 -11.95
N ALA A 37 -0.97 -9.23 -11.28
CA ALA A 37 -2.30 -9.05 -11.87
C ALA A 37 -2.26 -8.16 -13.11
N VAL A 38 -1.63 -6.98 -13.01
CA VAL A 38 -1.49 -6.04 -14.13
C VAL A 38 -0.71 -6.67 -15.30
N ARG A 39 0.38 -7.41 -15.02
CA ARG A 39 1.17 -8.09 -16.07
C ARG A 39 0.39 -9.20 -16.76
N CYS A 40 -0.53 -9.84 -16.06
CA CYS A 40 -1.46 -10.81 -16.61
C CYS A 40 -2.65 -10.18 -17.35
N SER A 41 -2.67 -8.85 -17.55
CA SER A 41 -3.82 -8.11 -18.09
C SER A 41 -5.13 -8.34 -17.31
N ALA A 42 -5.02 -8.74 -16.04
CA ALA A 42 -6.16 -8.88 -15.14
C ALA A 42 -6.52 -7.50 -14.54
N PRO A 43 -7.80 -7.24 -14.26
CA PRO A 43 -8.19 -6.06 -13.50
C PRO A 43 -7.50 -6.06 -12.13
N LEU A 44 -6.95 -4.90 -11.75
CA LEU A 44 -6.44 -4.73 -10.39
C LEU A 44 -7.63 -4.62 -9.43
N ASP A 45 -7.66 -5.47 -8.41
CA ASP A 45 -8.70 -5.41 -7.37
C ASP A 45 -8.66 -4.05 -6.68
N LYS A 46 -9.82 -3.41 -6.47
CA LYS A 46 -9.93 -2.15 -5.72
C LYS A 46 -9.42 -2.25 -4.28
N HIS A 47 -9.40 -3.46 -3.72
CA HIS A 47 -8.93 -3.79 -2.38
C HIS A 47 -7.46 -4.20 -2.32
N TRP A 48 -6.71 -4.11 -3.42
CA TRP A 48 -5.32 -4.57 -3.50
C TRP A 48 -4.44 -4.01 -2.37
N LYS A 49 -4.73 -2.79 -1.89
CA LYS A 49 -3.94 -2.08 -0.88
C LYS A 49 -4.43 -2.22 0.57
N ASP A 50 -5.57 -2.88 0.79
CA ASP A 50 -6.26 -2.84 2.09
C ASP A 50 -5.38 -3.36 3.23
N ALA A 51 -4.60 -4.43 2.98
CA ALA A 51 -3.68 -4.99 3.96
C ALA A 51 -2.60 -3.99 4.42
N ILE A 52 -2.03 -3.22 3.48
CA ILE A 52 -1.01 -2.20 3.79
C ILE A 52 -1.66 -1.08 4.62
N GLU A 53 -2.82 -0.59 4.20
CA GLU A 53 -3.48 0.52 4.89
C GLU A 53 -4.01 0.13 6.27
N GLU A 54 -4.53 -1.09 6.42
CA GLU A 54 -4.94 -1.63 7.72
C GLU A 54 -3.75 -1.70 8.69
N ASP A 55 -2.65 -2.29 8.23
CA ASP A 55 -1.45 -2.41 9.03
C ASP A 55 -0.87 -1.05 9.42
N PHE A 56 -0.86 -0.09 8.49
CA PHE A 56 -0.50 1.30 8.77
C PHE A 56 -1.37 1.90 9.89
N ARG A 57 -2.70 1.83 9.74
CA ARG A 57 -3.66 2.35 10.73
C ARG A 57 -3.52 1.67 12.10
N ARG A 58 -3.32 0.35 12.12
CA ARG A 58 -3.19 -0.45 13.35
C ARG A 58 -1.93 -0.09 14.12
N ARG A 59 -0.79 0.03 13.43
CA ARG A 59 0.51 0.31 14.05
C ARG A 59 0.68 1.79 14.41
N GLN A 60 0.02 2.69 13.67
CA GLN A 60 -0.04 4.12 14.03
C GLN A 60 -0.75 4.35 15.38
N LYS A 61 -1.80 3.58 15.70
CA LYS A 61 -2.50 3.67 16.99
C LYS A 61 -1.68 3.14 18.18
N LYS A 62 -0.77 2.19 17.94
CA LYS A 62 0.08 1.61 19.00
C LYS A 62 1.21 2.52 19.45
N GLY A 63 1.72 3.40 18.57
CA GLY A 63 2.80 4.34 18.90
C GLY A 63 2.36 5.62 19.62
N ARG A 64 1.10 5.70 20.11
CA ARG A 64 0.52 6.91 20.69
C ARG A 64 0.24 6.79 22.20
N TRP A 65 1.15 6.13 22.91
CA TRP A 65 1.21 6.03 24.37
C TRP A 65 2.57 6.53 24.86
#